data_AF-C0GD33-F1
#
_entry.id   AF-C0GD33-F1
#
_cell.length_a   1.000
_cell.length_b   1.000
_cell.length_c   1.000
_cell.angle_alpha   90.00
_cell.angle_beta   90.00
_cell.angle_gamma   90.00
#
_symmetry.space_group_name_H-M   'P 1'
#
loop_
_entity.id
_entity.type
_entity.pdbx_description
1 polymer ?
#
loop_
_entity_poly.entity_id
_entity_poly.type
_entity_poly.pdbx_seq_one_letter_code
_entity_poly.pdbx_strand_id
1 'polypeptide(L)'
;MQTIDSWIVLGGNQLAKKLDKSAFVFRSIIVPLEVQDFFHITRAKAKYPKHIKLMLNNTAFDAFLEISNGTEIRLFWSLSFADLLRKNFPSFYSNADKGRKIEGPYMIFYKSEDIDAFQVSFKDEIKSSNNREKYTIKAARKALCQQLRIEYGWKELELNDTWIESQSIRVATLFSRDEGNQWTYGLPHHYLSWDIYTAFILEHENVYNYLLLKPEELKTLVKRCNVGSRFIFTIVKEENTYSFQQYPEFNISNKVKSIDPKQSKTDFSQEAKSDFSVKNPRIEIILDNKVTEKKETSNEILDEDKTLSIKHFDKIDNVISNLIDDFSNMKSALKKEISETLMTDNFDRAKSSVNQVQSIDLIYSKLLEVNDMWNKLKNS
;
A
#
# COMPACT_ATOMS: atom_id res chain seq x y z
N MET A 1 1.20 -12.21 1.74
CA MET A 1 0.66 -13.32 0.91
C MET A 1 -0.83 -13.50 1.23
N GLN A 2 -1.72 -13.51 0.23
CA GLN A 2 -3.17 -13.67 0.46
C GLN A 2 -3.63 -15.01 -0.12
N THR A 3 -4.39 -15.78 0.65
CA THR A 3 -4.97 -17.05 0.20
C THR A 3 -6.45 -16.84 -0.07
N ILE A 4 -6.90 -17.22 -1.26
CA ILE A 4 -8.29 -17.14 -1.72
C ILE A 4 -8.65 -18.53 -2.25
N ASP A 5 -9.37 -19.31 -1.45
CA ASP A 5 -9.55 -20.74 -1.66
C ASP A 5 -8.21 -21.49 -1.83
N SER A 6 -7.95 -21.99 -3.04
CA SER A 6 -6.74 -22.69 -3.44
C SER A 6 -5.78 -21.83 -4.26
N TRP A 7 -6.10 -20.54 -4.39
CA TRP A 7 -5.27 -19.53 -5.02
C TRP A 7 -4.46 -18.77 -3.96
N ILE A 8 -3.27 -18.34 -4.34
CA ILE A 8 -2.37 -17.55 -3.52
C ILE A 8 -1.88 -16.37 -4.34
N VAL A 9 -2.18 -15.15 -3.91
CA VAL A 9 -1.60 -13.93 -4.47
C VAL A 9 -0.21 -13.75 -3.86
N LEU A 10 0.81 -13.90 -4.72
CA LEU A 10 2.22 -13.80 -4.32
C LEU A 10 2.74 -12.35 -4.35
N GLY A 11 1.97 -11.43 -4.93
CA GLY A 11 2.30 -10.01 -5.07
C GLY A 11 2.88 -9.66 -6.44
N GLY A 12 2.80 -8.39 -6.81
CA GLY A 12 3.24 -7.88 -8.10
C GLY A 12 2.54 -8.58 -9.27
N ASN A 13 3.33 -9.16 -10.18
CA ASN A 13 2.85 -9.82 -11.40
C ASN A 13 2.71 -11.35 -11.24
N GLN A 14 2.51 -11.86 -10.03
CA GLN A 14 2.53 -13.31 -9.75
C GLN A 14 1.27 -13.80 -9.02
N LEU A 15 0.75 -14.94 -9.49
CA LEU A 15 -0.39 -15.62 -8.91
C LEU A 15 -0.11 -17.13 -8.86
N ALA A 16 -0.50 -17.83 -7.82
CA ALA A 16 -0.34 -19.27 -7.74
C ALA A 16 -1.66 -20.00 -7.49
N LYS A 17 -1.83 -21.17 -8.11
CA LYS A 17 -2.95 -22.08 -7.88
C LYS A 17 -2.42 -23.43 -7.42
N LYS A 18 -2.90 -23.92 -6.26
CA LYS A 18 -2.68 -25.33 -5.88
C LYS A 18 -3.49 -26.22 -6.82
N LEU A 19 -2.84 -27.09 -7.57
CA LEU A 19 -3.53 -27.95 -8.53
C LEU A 19 -4.36 -29.03 -7.80
N ASP A 20 -5.57 -29.23 -8.27
CA ASP A 20 -6.53 -30.19 -7.72
C ASP A 20 -6.96 -31.20 -8.79
N LYS A 21 -7.91 -32.08 -8.45
CA LYS A 21 -8.44 -33.09 -9.37
C LYS A 21 -8.87 -32.50 -10.72
N SER A 22 -9.48 -31.31 -10.73
CA SER A 22 -10.02 -30.71 -11.94
C SER A 22 -8.94 -30.31 -12.93
N ALA A 23 -7.77 -29.87 -12.43
CA ALA A 23 -6.63 -29.60 -13.29
C ALA A 23 -6.17 -30.86 -14.04
N PHE A 24 -6.03 -31.98 -13.33
CA PHE A 24 -5.49 -33.21 -13.89
C PHE A 24 -6.48 -33.99 -14.77
N VAL A 25 -7.77 -33.98 -14.42
CA VAL A 25 -8.80 -34.79 -15.09
C VAL A 25 -9.56 -33.96 -16.14
N PHE A 26 -10.01 -32.76 -15.77
CA PHE A 26 -10.89 -31.94 -16.61
C PHE A 26 -10.14 -30.86 -17.39
N ARG A 27 -8.81 -30.72 -17.17
CA ARG A 27 -7.96 -29.71 -17.82
C ARG A 27 -8.45 -28.29 -17.57
N SER A 28 -8.97 -28.05 -16.37
CA SER A 28 -9.58 -26.78 -16.02
C SER A 28 -9.36 -26.40 -14.56
N ILE A 29 -9.34 -25.10 -14.29
CA ILE A 29 -9.41 -24.54 -12.94
C ILE A 29 -10.42 -23.40 -12.89
N ILE A 30 -11.09 -23.25 -11.75
CA ILE A 30 -11.98 -22.12 -11.49
C ILE A 30 -11.13 -20.90 -11.10
N VAL A 31 -11.47 -19.74 -11.65
CA VAL A 31 -10.81 -18.44 -11.41
C VAL A 31 -11.74 -17.56 -10.55
N PRO A 32 -11.44 -17.41 -9.24
CA PRO A 32 -12.20 -16.56 -8.32
C PRO A 32 -12.26 -15.11 -8.78
N LEU A 33 -13.29 -14.38 -8.34
CA LEU A 33 -13.52 -12.99 -8.72
C LEU A 33 -12.33 -12.10 -8.40
N GLU A 34 -11.72 -12.34 -7.25
CA GLU A 34 -10.61 -11.58 -6.67
C GLU A 34 -9.32 -11.64 -7.51
N VAL A 35 -9.21 -12.64 -8.39
CA VAL A 35 -8.02 -12.84 -9.23
C VAL A 35 -8.33 -12.75 -10.73
N GLN A 36 -9.56 -12.38 -11.10
CA GLN A 36 -9.96 -12.24 -12.52
C GLN A 36 -9.19 -11.11 -13.23
N ASP A 37 -8.90 -10.01 -12.54
CA ASP A 37 -8.14 -8.89 -13.10
C ASP A 37 -6.69 -9.28 -13.46
N PHE A 38 -6.13 -10.29 -12.81
CA PHE A 38 -4.83 -10.84 -13.18
C PHE A 38 -4.81 -11.32 -14.63
N PHE A 39 -5.92 -11.88 -15.10
CA PHE A 39 -6.11 -12.39 -16.46
C PHE A 39 -6.76 -11.38 -17.42
N HIS A 40 -6.84 -10.11 -17.01
CA HIS A 40 -7.49 -9.03 -17.76
C HIS A 40 -8.92 -9.39 -18.17
N ILE A 41 -9.68 -9.90 -17.20
CA ILE A 41 -11.06 -10.33 -17.39
C ILE A 41 -12.00 -9.21 -16.93
N THR A 42 -12.73 -8.62 -17.87
CA THR A 42 -13.78 -7.64 -17.55
C THR A 42 -15.15 -8.22 -17.87
N ARG A 43 -15.95 -8.57 -16.86
CA ARG A 43 -17.30 -9.16 -17.03
C ARG A 43 -18.21 -8.35 -17.95
N ALA A 44 -18.09 -7.02 -17.93
CA ALA A 44 -18.91 -6.11 -18.73
C ALA A 44 -18.57 -6.06 -20.23
N LYS A 45 -17.40 -6.58 -20.66
CA LYS A 45 -16.88 -6.40 -22.03
C LYS A 45 -16.34 -7.66 -22.70
N ALA A 46 -16.26 -8.78 -21.97
CA ALA A 46 -15.58 -9.96 -22.49
C ALA A 46 -16.45 -10.76 -23.49
N LYS A 47 -15.94 -10.91 -24.71
CA LYS A 47 -16.37 -11.97 -25.63
C LYS A 47 -15.72 -13.27 -25.15
N TYR A 48 -16.52 -14.19 -24.63
CA TYR A 48 -16.07 -15.54 -24.27
C TYR A 48 -16.34 -16.52 -25.42
N PRO A 49 -15.46 -17.51 -25.64
CA PRO A 49 -14.23 -17.79 -24.89
C PRO A 49 -13.11 -16.77 -25.17
N LYS A 50 -12.37 -16.37 -24.12
CA LYS A 50 -11.18 -15.52 -24.25
C LYS A 50 -9.94 -16.43 -24.38
N HIS A 51 -9.33 -16.46 -25.55
CA HIS A 51 -8.12 -17.25 -25.80
C HIS A 51 -6.89 -16.61 -25.15
N ILE A 52 -6.04 -17.43 -24.53
CA ILE A 52 -4.76 -17.02 -23.93
C ILE A 52 -3.67 -18.07 -24.25
N LYS A 53 -2.42 -17.75 -23.95
CA LYS A 53 -1.29 -18.66 -24.04
C LYS A 53 -0.68 -18.92 -22.67
N LEU A 54 -0.41 -20.19 -22.38
CA LEU A 54 0.41 -20.59 -21.23
C LEU A 54 1.81 -20.90 -21.73
N MET A 55 2.80 -20.14 -21.27
CA MET A 55 4.20 -20.25 -21.68
C MET A 55 4.97 -21.05 -20.63
N LEU A 56 5.53 -22.20 -21.00
CA LEU A 56 6.36 -23.02 -20.11
C LEU A 56 7.66 -23.36 -20.83
N ASN A 57 8.81 -22.94 -20.29
CA ASN A 57 10.13 -23.15 -20.89
C ASN A 57 10.17 -22.78 -22.38
N ASN A 58 9.70 -21.57 -22.73
CA ASN A 58 9.58 -21.05 -24.10
C ASN A 58 8.64 -21.83 -25.04
N THR A 59 7.87 -22.80 -24.53
CA THR A 59 6.85 -23.49 -25.30
C THR A 59 5.48 -22.89 -25.00
N ALA A 60 4.76 -22.48 -26.03
CA ALA A 60 3.41 -21.92 -25.92
C ALA A 60 2.36 -23.03 -25.98
N PHE A 61 1.41 -23.00 -25.06
CA PHE A 61 0.28 -23.91 -25.03
C PHE A 61 -1.03 -23.12 -25.13
N ASP A 62 -1.95 -23.59 -25.96
CA ASP A 62 -3.28 -23.00 -26.07
C ASP A 62 -4.07 -23.18 -24.78
N ALA A 63 -4.74 -22.11 -24.37
CA ALA A 63 -5.67 -22.08 -23.26
C ALA A 63 -6.79 -21.06 -23.55
N PHE A 64 -7.87 -21.14 -22.80
CA PHE A 64 -8.96 -20.17 -22.90
C PHE A 64 -9.71 -20.05 -21.58
N LEU A 65 -10.27 -18.87 -21.35
CA LEU A 65 -11.17 -18.58 -20.26
C LEU A 65 -12.60 -18.62 -20.79
N GLU A 66 -13.52 -19.21 -20.03
CA GLU A 66 -14.94 -19.32 -20.37
C GLU A 66 -15.81 -19.14 -19.12
N ILE A 67 -17.00 -18.56 -19.30
CA ILE A 67 -18.02 -18.50 -18.24
C ILE A 67 -18.74 -19.85 -18.18
N SER A 68 -18.55 -20.57 -17.08
CA SER A 68 -19.30 -21.77 -16.70
C SER A 68 -20.47 -21.40 -15.80
N ASN A 69 -21.64 -22.00 -16.04
CA ASN A 69 -22.85 -21.83 -15.20
C ASN A 69 -23.30 -20.35 -15.01
N GLY A 70 -22.98 -19.48 -15.97
CA GLY A 70 -23.39 -18.07 -15.98
C GLY A 70 -22.64 -17.14 -15.02
N THR A 71 -21.89 -17.65 -14.05
CA THR A 71 -21.24 -16.82 -13.01
C THR A 71 -19.77 -17.15 -12.75
N GLU A 72 -19.37 -18.41 -12.95
CA GLU A 72 -18.01 -18.88 -12.70
C GLU A 72 -17.16 -18.71 -13.94
N ILE A 73 -15.93 -18.21 -13.80
CA ILE A 73 -14.98 -18.26 -14.92
C ILE A 73 -14.03 -19.43 -14.71
N ARG A 74 -13.82 -20.21 -15.76
CA ARG A 74 -12.90 -21.34 -15.78
C ARG A 74 -11.81 -21.10 -16.80
N LEU A 75 -10.57 -21.36 -16.39
CA LEU A 75 -9.43 -21.46 -17.29
C LEU A 75 -9.30 -22.91 -17.74
N PHE A 76 -9.40 -23.14 -19.04
CA PHE A 76 -9.16 -24.41 -19.71
C PHE A 76 -7.82 -24.37 -20.46
N TRP A 77 -7.19 -25.53 -20.60
CA TRP A 77 -5.98 -25.67 -21.41
C TRP A 77 -6.06 -26.84 -22.40
N SER A 78 -5.23 -26.76 -23.43
CA SER A 78 -5.12 -27.76 -24.49
C SER A 78 -4.73 -29.15 -23.96
N LEU A 79 -5.03 -30.17 -24.77
CA LEU A 79 -4.63 -31.55 -24.47
C LEU A 79 -3.11 -31.67 -24.30
N SER A 80 -2.33 -30.97 -25.12
CA SER A 80 -0.86 -30.97 -25.05
C SER A 80 -0.33 -30.49 -23.69
N PHE A 81 -0.94 -29.45 -23.10
CA PHE A 81 -0.56 -29.00 -21.75
C PHE A 81 -0.99 -30.01 -20.68
N ALA A 82 -2.15 -30.65 -20.86
CA ALA A 82 -2.61 -31.70 -19.95
C ALA A 82 -1.70 -32.94 -19.96
N ASP A 83 -1.24 -33.36 -21.13
CA ASP A 83 -0.28 -34.46 -21.27
C ASP A 83 1.07 -34.13 -20.62
N LEU A 84 1.50 -32.87 -20.72
CA LEU A 84 2.67 -32.38 -19.99
C LEU A 84 2.47 -32.48 -18.47
N LEU A 85 1.32 -32.09 -17.94
CA LEU A 85 1.01 -32.24 -16.51
C LEU A 85 1.02 -33.71 -16.09
N ARG A 86 0.43 -34.61 -16.88
CA ARG A 86 0.43 -36.07 -16.60
C ARG A 86 1.85 -36.64 -16.58
N LYS A 87 2.69 -36.21 -17.52
CA LYS A 87 4.08 -36.64 -17.62
C LYS A 87 4.93 -36.16 -16.44
N ASN A 88 4.75 -34.91 -16.02
CA ASN A 88 5.54 -34.31 -14.94
C ASN A 88 5.04 -34.73 -13.54
N PHE A 89 3.75 -35.06 -13.40
CA PHE A 89 3.08 -35.33 -12.13
C PHE A 89 2.23 -36.61 -12.17
N PRO A 90 2.81 -37.78 -12.54
CA PRO A 90 2.05 -38.99 -12.83
C PRO A 90 1.31 -39.56 -11.61
N SER A 91 1.88 -39.42 -10.41
CA SER A 91 1.26 -39.87 -9.16
C SER A 91 -0.01 -39.08 -8.83
N PHE A 92 0.02 -37.76 -9.01
CA PHE A 92 -1.13 -36.89 -8.80
C PHE A 92 -2.24 -37.19 -9.81
N TYR A 93 -1.90 -37.35 -11.09
CA TYR A 93 -2.87 -37.75 -12.11
C TYR A 93 -3.51 -39.11 -11.79
N SER A 94 -2.72 -40.14 -11.49
CA SER A 94 -3.25 -41.49 -11.18
C SER A 94 -4.20 -41.48 -9.98
N ASN A 95 -3.89 -40.70 -8.94
CA ASN A 95 -4.77 -40.56 -7.78
C ASN A 95 -6.05 -39.78 -8.11
N ALA A 96 -5.93 -38.69 -8.88
CA ALA A 96 -7.07 -37.88 -9.31
C ALA A 96 -8.05 -38.67 -10.18
N ASP A 97 -7.52 -39.48 -11.12
CA ASP A 97 -8.28 -40.35 -12.02
C ASP A 97 -9.07 -41.42 -11.26
N LYS A 98 -8.46 -41.99 -10.21
CA LYS A 98 -9.13 -42.91 -9.25
C LYS A 98 -10.12 -42.21 -8.31
N GLY A 99 -10.39 -40.92 -8.51
CA GLY A 99 -11.31 -40.14 -7.70
C GLY A 99 -10.82 -39.81 -6.30
N ARG A 100 -9.54 -40.03 -5.98
CA ARG A 100 -8.97 -39.70 -4.67
C ARG A 100 -8.79 -38.19 -4.57
N LYS A 101 -8.94 -37.66 -3.34
CA LYS A 101 -8.56 -36.28 -3.05
C LYS A 101 -7.05 -36.14 -3.24
N ILE A 102 -6.65 -35.13 -3.99
CA ILE A 102 -5.24 -34.80 -4.21
C ILE A 102 -4.99 -33.34 -3.83
N GLU A 103 -3.79 -33.09 -3.35
CA GLU A 103 -3.25 -31.76 -3.18
C GLU A 103 -1.97 -31.69 -4.01
N GLY A 104 -2.13 -31.26 -5.26
CA GLY A 104 -1.05 -31.21 -6.22
C GLY A 104 -0.05 -30.08 -5.96
N PRO A 105 0.97 -29.96 -6.83
CA PRO A 105 1.89 -28.84 -6.79
C PRO A 105 1.15 -27.54 -7.07
N TYR A 106 1.79 -26.42 -6.76
CA TYR A 106 1.37 -25.10 -7.17
C TYR A 106 1.79 -24.84 -8.62
N MET A 107 0.84 -24.40 -9.43
CA MET A 107 1.09 -23.77 -10.72
C MET A 107 1.15 -22.26 -10.50
N ILE A 108 2.30 -21.65 -10.82
CA ILE A 108 2.55 -20.23 -10.63
C ILE A 108 2.51 -19.55 -11.99
N PHE A 109 1.64 -18.56 -12.11
CA PHE A 109 1.45 -17.68 -13.26
C PHE A 109 2.24 -16.39 -13.07
N TYR A 110 2.89 -15.93 -14.13
CA TYR A 110 3.51 -14.61 -14.23
C TYR A 110 2.91 -13.88 -15.43
N LYS A 111 2.56 -12.60 -15.27
CA LYS A 111 2.18 -11.76 -16.42
C LYS A 111 3.37 -11.65 -17.36
N SER A 112 3.13 -11.78 -18.67
CA SER A 112 4.12 -11.46 -19.70
C SER A 112 3.89 -10.05 -20.26
N GLU A 113 4.75 -9.59 -21.17
CA GLU A 113 4.54 -8.36 -21.93
C GLU A 113 3.32 -8.46 -22.86
N ASP A 114 3.05 -9.64 -23.42
CA ASP A 114 1.82 -9.94 -24.13
C ASP A 114 0.68 -10.14 -23.12
N ILE A 115 -0.36 -9.34 -23.27
CA ILE A 115 -1.51 -9.22 -22.36
C ILE A 115 -2.31 -10.53 -22.22
N ASP A 116 -2.26 -11.37 -23.24
CA ASP A 116 -2.96 -12.67 -23.30
C ASP A 116 -1.98 -13.85 -23.25
N ALA A 117 -0.72 -13.62 -22.82
CA ALA A 117 0.25 -14.68 -22.56
C ALA A 117 0.75 -14.63 -21.10
N PHE A 118 0.83 -15.80 -20.48
CA PHE A 118 1.24 -15.97 -19.09
C PHE A 118 2.35 -17.00 -18.99
N GLN A 119 3.47 -16.63 -18.39
CA GLN A 119 4.51 -17.60 -18.05
C GLN A 119 4.03 -18.48 -16.90
N VAL A 120 4.33 -19.76 -16.96
CA VAL A 120 3.95 -20.76 -15.96
C VAL A 120 5.19 -21.45 -15.41
N SER A 121 5.18 -21.75 -14.11
CA SER A 121 6.13 -22.63 -13.45
C SER A 121 5.43 -23.50 -12.40
N PHE A 122 6.09 -24.54 -11.90
CA PHE A 122 5.54 -25.41 -10.85
C PHE A 122 6.42 -25.44 -9.61
N LYS A 123 5.81 -25.53 -8.43
CA LYS A 123 6.50 -25.74 -7.14
C LYS A 123 5.68 -26.66 -6.25
N ASP A 124 6.33 -27.58 -5.53
CA ASP A 124 5.64 -28.45 -4.57
C ASP A 124 5.11 -27.66 -3.38
N GLU A 125 5.91 -26.70 -2.91
CA GLU A 125 5.56 -25.84 -1.80
C GLU A 125 5.82 -24.38 -2.14
N ILE A 126 4.85 -23.54 -1.77
CA ILE A 126 5.08 -22.10 -1.66
C ILE A 126 5.44 -21.86 -0.21
N LYS A 127 6.75 -21.69 0.04
CA LYS A 127 7.21 -21.19 1.34
C LYS A 127 6.56 -19.83 1.52
N SER A 128 5.55 -19.77 2.39
CA SER A 128 4.98 -18.51 2.79
C SER A 128 6.14 -17.68 3.29
N SER A 129 6.46 -16.59 2.59
CA SER A 129 7.50 -15.66 3.01
C SER A 129 7.10 -14.89 4.28
N ASN A 130 6.21 -15.45 5.11
CA ASN A 130 5.80 -14.96 6.42
C ASN A 130 7.00 -14.69 7.33
N ASN A 131 8.16 -15.33 7.09
CA ASN A 131 9.39 -14.94 7.76
C ASN A 131 9.81 -13.52 7.37
N ARG A 132 9.84 -13.17 6.08
CA ARG A 132 10.20 -11.82 5.61
C ARG A 132 9.23 -10.76 6.16
N GLU A 133 7.93 -11.06 6.15
CA GLU A 133 6.85 -10.20 6.65
C GLU A 133 6.89 -10.00 8.17
N LYS A 134 7.15 -11.08 8.94
CA LYS A 134 7.39 -10.98 10.39
C LYS A 134 8.67 -10.21 10.71
N TYR A 135 9.71 -10.34 9.88
CA TYR A 135 10.95 -9.58 10.02
C TYR A 135 10.78 -8.09 9.67
N THR A 136 9.96 -7.74 8.68
CA THR A 136 9.74 -6.33 8.29
C THR A 136 8.80 -5.59 9.24
N ILE A 137 7.69 -6.20 9.68
CA ILE A 137 6.79 -5.61 10.68
C ILE A 137 7.52 -5.42 12.01
N LYS A 138 8.26 -6.43 12.48
CA LYS A 138 9.04 -6.33 13.72
C LYS A 138 10.14 -5.26 13.61
N ALA A 139 10.81 -5.15 12.46
CA ALA A 139 11.80 -4.11 12.21
C ALA A 139 11.17 -2.71 12.17
N ALA A 140 10.01 -2.56 11.52
CA ALA A 140 9.26 -1.30 11.48
C ALA A 140 8.81 -0.87 12.88
N ARG A 141 8.28 -1.79 13.70
CA ARG A 141 7.96 -1.49 15.12
C ARG A 141 9.19 -1.07 15.91
N LYS A 142 10.34 -1.75 15.70
CA LYS A 142 11.58 -1.43 16.41
C LYS A 142 12.08 -0.03 16.04
N ALA A 143 12.06 0.30 14.76
CA ALA A 143 12.40 1.63 14.26
C ALA A 143 11.43 2.69 14.78
N LEU A 144 10.12 2.40 14.81
CA LEU A 144 9.12 3.27 15.44
C LEU A 144 9.42 3.50 16.93
N CYS A 145 9.73 2.47 17.71
CA CYS A 145 10.12 2.63 19.12
C CYS A 145 11.32 3.58 19.27
N GLN A 146 12.33 3.44 18.43
CA GLN A 146 13.53 4.28 18.45
C GLN A 146 13.18 5.73 18.11
N GLN A 147 12.36 5.94 17.09
CA GLN A 147 11.92 7.28 16.72
C GLN A 147 11.05 7.92 17.81
N LEU A 148 10.14 7.19 18.43
CA LEU A 148 9.32 7.69 19.54
C LEU A 148 10.17 8.08 20.76
N ARG A 149 11.24 7.33 21.05
CA ARG A 149 12.25 7.69 22.08
C ARG A 149 12.92 9.02 21.76
N ILE A 150 13.36 9.20 20.51
CA ILE A 150 14.09 10.40 20.07
C ILE A 150 13.18 11.62 20.06
N GLU A 151 12.00 11.50 19.43
CA GLU A 151 11.12 12.64 19.18
C GLU A 151 10.33 13.10 20.40
N TYR A 152 9.88 12.15 21.24
CA TYR A 152 9.00 12.44 22.38
C TYR A 152 9.65 12.19 23.74
N GLY A 153 10.92 11.74 23.77
CA GLY A 153 11.63 11.45 25.01
C GLY A 153 11.06 10.26 25.81
N TRP A 154 10.27 9.40 25.17
CA TRP A 154 9.61 8.27 25.85
C TRP A 154 10.64 7.22 26.27
N LYS A 155 10.81 7.01 27.58
CA LYS A 155 11.73 6.01 28.14
C LYS A 155 11.05 4.65 28.27
N GLU A 156 11.84 3.58 28.22
CA GLU A 156 11.41 2.20 28.53
C GLU A 156 10.26 1.68 27.64
N LEU A 157 10.28 1.98 26.34
CA LEU A 157 9.34 1.36 25.40
C LEU A 157 9.73 -0.11 25.15
N GLU A 158 8.88 -1.04 25.57
CA GLU A 158 8.93 -2.47 25.28
C GLU A 158 8.06 -2.83 24.08
N LEU A 159 8.56 -3.73 23.25
CA LEU A 159 7.91 -4.12 21.99
C LEU A 159 7.24 -5.48 22.17
N ASN A 160 5.92 -5.48 22.12
CA ASN A 160 5.08 -6.67 22.08
C ASN A 160 4.73 -7.00 20.61
N ASP A 161 4.29 -8.22 20.34
CA ASP A 161 3.85 -8.69 19.02
C ASP A 161 2.66 -7.89 18.45
N THR A 162 1.98 -7.07 19.26
CA THR A 162 0.87 -6.20 18.85
C THR A 162 0.96 -4.75 19.36
N TRP A 163 1.82 -4.47 20.33
CA TRP A 163 1.88 -3.18 21.04
C TRP A 163 3.30 -2.65 21.18
N ILE A 164 3.39 -1.35 21.44
CA ILE A 164 4.56 -0.75 22.08
C ILE A 164 4.08 -0.21 23.43
N GLU A 165 4.63 -0.72 24.53
CA GLU A 165 4.20 -0.35 25.88
C GLU A 165 5.36 0.26 26.68
N SER A 166 5.04 1.20 27.56
CA SER A 166 5.89 1.71 28.64
C SER A 166 5.03 1.86 29.89
N GLN A 167 5.63 2.01 31.07
CA GLN A 167 4.95 2.02 32.37
C GLN A 167 3.75 3.00 32.44
N SER A 168 3.77 4.07 31.65
CA SER A 168 2.73 5.11 31.61
C SER A 168 2.13 5.36 30.21
N ILE A 169 2.60 4.67 29.16
CA ILE A 169 2.20 4.94 27.77
C ILE A 169 1.95 3.62 27.04
N ARG A 170 0.79 3.51 26.38
CA ARG A 170 0.47 2.40 25.47
C ARG A 170 0.26 2.93 24.07
N VAL A 171 0.96 2.34 23.10
CA VAL A 171 0.82 2.63 21.67
C VAL A 171 0.30 1.39 20.95
N ALA A 172 -0.93 1.46 20.46
CA ALA A 172 -1.48 0.46 19.56
C ALA A 172 -0.79 0.60 18.19
N THR A 173 -0.22 -0.49 17.65
CA THR A 173 0.37 -0.47 16.31
C THR A 173 -0.56 -1.15 15.31
N LEU A 174 -1.15 -0.37 14.41
CA LEU A 174 -2.08 -0.85 13.38
C LEU A 174 -1.34 -0.86 12.05
N PHE A 175 -1.20 -2.01 11.40
CA PHE A 175 -0.40 -2.19 10.19
C PHE A 175 -1.28 -2.34 8.99
N SER A 176 -1.23 -1.45 8.01
CA SER A 176 -1.99 -1.68 6.79
C SER A 176 -1.29 -2.56 5.77
N ARG A 177 -2.12 -3.17 4.93
CA ARG A 177 -1.70 -3.95 3.78
C ARG A 177 -2.28 -3.30 2.52
N ASP A 178 -1.41 -3.11 1.54
CA ASP A 178 -1.70 -2.51 0.24
C ASP A 178 -2.52 -3.49 -0.62
N GLU A 179 -3.82 -3.63 -0.33
CA GLU A 179 -4.77 -4.47 -1.07
C GLU A 179 -5.90 -3.62 -1.68
N GLY A 180 -5.49 -2.55 -2.38
CA GLY A 180 -6.38 -1.50 -2.88
C GLY A 180 -6.56 -0.41 -1.84
N ASN A 181 -7.07 0.76 -2.26
CA ASN A 181 -7.14 1.97 -1.43
C ASN A 181 -7.93 1.82 -0.11
N GLN A 182 -8.41 0.64 0.29
CA GLN A 182 -9.22 0.39 1.48
C GLN A 182 -8.42 -0.27 2.60
N TRP A 183 -8.48 0.32 3.80
CA TRP A 183 -7.71 -0.10 4.95
C TRP A 183 -8.71 -0.61 6.01
N THR A 184 -8.57 -1.86 6.47
CA THR A 184 -9.50 -2.43 7.46
C THR A 184 -8.78 -2.67 8.78
N TYR A 185 -8.98 -1.78 9.77
CA TYR A 185 -8.49 -1.95 11.14
C TYR A 185 -9.59 -1.73 12.15
N GLY A 186 -9.92 -2.78 12.89
CA GLY A 186 -10.74 -2.69 14.08
C GLY A 186 -9.87 -2.43 15.31
N LEU A 187 -10.06 -1.28 15.97
CA LEU A 187 -9.74 -1.14 17.38
C LEU A 187 -10.91 -1.72 18.19
N PRO A 188 -10.71 -2.75 19.02
CA PRO A 188 -11.75 -3.21 19.93
C PRO A 188 -12.30 -2.07 20.79
N HIS A 189 -13.63 -2.04 20.97
CA HIS A 189 -14.35 -0.98 21.69
C HIS A 189 -13.79 -0.71 23.10
N HIS A 190 -13.29 -1.73 23.80
CA HIS A 190 -12.76 -1.58 25.15
C HIS A 190 -11.45 -0.80 25.21
N TYR A 191 -10.74 -0.58 24.10
CA TYR A 191 -9.54 0.26 24.06
C TYR A 191 -9.85 1.75 23.91
N LEU A 192 -11.09 2.13 23.59
CA LEU A 192 -11.49 3.52 23.42
C LEU A 192 -11.61 4.28 24.75
N SER A 193 -11.78 3.56 25.86
CA SER A 193 -11.79 4.13 27.20
C SER A 193 -10.39 4.29 27.79
N TRP A 194 -9.36 3.84 27.09
CA TRP A 194 -7.98 3.95 27.54
C TRP A 194 -7.32 5.17 26.88
N ASP A 195 -6.45 5.85 27.62
CA ASP A 195 -5.61 6.91 27.05
C ASP A 195 -4.44 6.31 26.28
N ILE A 196 -4.75 5.69 25.14
CA ILE A 196 -3.76 5.09 24.24
C ILE A 196 -3.43 6.00 23.07
N TYR A 197 -2.15 5.95 22.69
CA TYR A 197 -1.71 6.43 21.40
C TYR A 197 -1.98 5.35 20.35
N THR A 198 -2.22 5.75 19.11
CA THR A 198 -2.38 4.80 17.99
C THR A 198 -1.42 5.18 16.88
N ALA A 199 -0.50 4.27 16.56
CA ALA A 199 0.40 4.38 15.43
C ALA A 199 -0.13 3.52 14.27
N PHE A 200 -0.61 4.17 13.20
CA PHE A 200 -0.91 3.51 11.94
C PHE A 200 0.37 3.39 11.15
N ILE A 201 0.92 2.19 11.01
CA ILE A 201 2.09 1.91 10.17
C ILE A 201 1.59 1.60 8.75
N LEU A 202 2.00 2.46 7.82
CA LEU A 202 1.58 2.48 6.43
C LEU A 202 2.73 1.92 5.59
N GLU A 203 2.53 0.78 4.92
CA GLU A 203 3.48 0.29 3.92
C GLU A 203 3.03 0.74 2.54
N HIS A 204 3.88 1.51 1.84
CA HIS A 204 3.66 1.92 0.46
C HIS A 204 4.99 1.81 -0.29
N GLU A 205 5.03 1.04 -1.39
CA GLU A 205 6.24 0.86 -2.21
C GLU A 205 7.50 0.39 -1.42
N ASN A 206 7.32 -0.46 -0.40
CA ASN A 206 8.38 -0.91 0.54
C ASN A 206 8.95 0.19 1.44
N VAL A 207 8.31 1.36 1.51
CA VAL A 207 8.61 2.41 2.50
C VAL A 207 7.57 2.32 3.61
N TYR A 208 8.04 2.25 4.85
CA TYR A 208 7.18 2.31 6.02
C TYR A 208 7.04 3.76 6.46
N ASN A 209 5.82 4.22 6.61
CA ASN A 209 5.48 5.48 7.24
C ASN A 209 4.63 5.20 8.48
N TYR A 210 4.49 6.16 9.38
CA TYR A 210 3.48 6.09 10.42
C TYR A 210 2.73 7.38 10.65
N LEU A 211 1.48 7.23 11.06
CA LEU A 211 0.66 8.28 11.64
C LEU A 211 0.45 7.97 13.12
N LEU A 212 0.94 8.82 14.00
CA LEU A 212 0.70 8.74 15.43
C LEU A 212 -0.46 9.66 15.82
N LEU A 213 -1.55 9.08 16.33
CA LEU A 213 -2.67 9.81 16.91
C LEU A 213 -2.56 9.81 18.44
N LYS A 214 -2.79 10.98 19.04
CA LYS A 214 -2.99 11.14 20.48
C LYS A 214 -4.35 10.56 20.91
N PRO A 215 -4.53 10.23 22.20
CA PRO A 215 -5.81 9.72 22.71
C PRO A 215 -7.03 10.58 22.32
N GLU A 216 -6.94 11.90 22.44
CA GLU A 216 -8.05 12.81 22.12
C GLU A 216 -8.35 12.93 20.62
N GLU A 217 -7.32 12.84 19.78
CA GLU A 217 -7.47 12.81 18.32
C GLU A 217 -8.16 11.51 17.89
N LEU A 218 -7.78 10.39 18.51
CA LEU A 218 -8.40 9.09 18.29
C LEU A 218 -9.86 9.09 18.75
N LYS A 219 -10.15 9.59 19.95
CA LYS A 219 -11.53 9.75 20.46
C LYS A 219 -12.37 10.64 19.53
N THR A 220 -11.80 11.73 19.02
CA THR A 220 -12.48 12.62 18.07
C THR A 220 -12.78 11.92 16.74
N LEU A 221 -11.79 11.21 16.19
CA LEU A 221 -11.96 10.42 14.97
C LEU A 221 -13.07 9.36 15.15
N VAL A 222 -13.03 8.61 16.25
CA VAL A 222 -13.99 7.54 16.54
C VAL A 222 -15.41 8.07 16.77
N LYS A 223 -15.58 9.17 17.51
CA LYS A 223 -16.89 9.82 17.72
C LYS A 223 -17.53 10.25 16.40
N ARG A 224 -16.73 10.73 15.44
CA ARG A 224 -17.22 11.15 14.12
C ARG A 224 -17.64 9.97 13.26
N CYS A 225 -16.95 8.84 13.39
CA CYS A 225 -17.24 7.58 12.71
C CYS A 225 -18.44 6.85 13.31
N ASN A 226 -19.57 7.53 13.49
CA ASN A 226 -20.83 7.10 14.09
C ASN A 226 -21.30 5.68 13.65
N VAL A 227 -20.68 4.62 14.17
CA VAL A 227 -20.74 3.26 13.61
C VAL A 227 -20.48 2.24 14.73
N GLY A 228 -21.15 1.07 14.64
CA GLY A 228 -21.21 0.00 15.65
C GLY A 228 -19.90 -0.73 16.00
N SER A 229 -19.94 -2.05 16.20
CA SER A 229 -18.90 -2.83 16.89
C SER A 229 -17.55 -2.99 16.17
N ARG A 230 -17.40 -2.52 14.92
CA ARG A 230 -16.17 -2.57 14.13
C ARG A 230 -15.97 -1.27 13.36
N PHE A 231 -14.77 -0.72 13.46
CA PHE A 231 -14.35 0.47 12.71
C PHE A 231 -13.61 0.04 11.45
N ILE A 232 -13.88 0.69 10.32
CA ILE A 232 -13.13 0.54 9.06
C ILE A 232 -12.84 1.95 8.57
N PHE A 233 -11.57 2.24 8.31
CA PHE A 233 -11.12 3.55 7.86
C PHE A 233 -10.39 3.40 6.55
N THR A 234 -10.90 3.95 5.46
CA THR A 234 -10.11 4.03 4.23
C THR A 234 -9.16 5.21 4.33
N ILE A 235 -7.85 4.98 4.25
CA ILE A 235 -6.86 6.04 4.06
C ILE A 235 -6.61 6.19 2.56
N VAL A 236 -6.91 7.35 2.00
CA VAL A 236 -6.65 7.66 0.59
C VAL A 236 -5.38 8.50 0.53
N LYS A 237 -4.49 8.15 -0.40
CA LYS A 237 -3.33 8.96 -0.75
C LYS A 237 -3.66 9.77 -2.01
N GLU A 238 -3.66 11.09 -1.89
CA GLU A 238 -3.84 12.02 -3.00
C GLU A 238 -2.60 12.91 -3.06
N GLU A 239 -1.82 12.76 -4.13
CA GLU A 239 -0.52 13.42 -4.33
C GLU A 239 0.44 13.17 -3.14
N ASN A 240 0.53 14.14 -2.23
CA ASN A 240 1.37 14.14 -1.02
C ASN A 240 0.56 14.20 0.28
N THR A 241 -0.76 14.06 0.18
CA THR A 241 -1.65 14.08 1.33
C THR A 241 -2.29 12.74 1.55
N TYR A 242 -2.44 12.39 2.82
CA TYR A 242 -3.26 11.27 3.22
C TYR A 242 -4.52 11.85 3.85
N SER A 243 -5.66 11.27 3.55
CA SER A 243 -6.96 11.65 4.12
C SER A 243 -7.75 10.41 4.46
N PHE A 244 -8.70 10.53 5.38
CA PHE A 244 -9.67 9.46 5.58
C PHE A 244 -10.80 9.64 4.55
N GLN A 245 -11.10 8.63 3.74
CA GLN A 245 -12.09 8.74 2.64
C GLN A 245 -13.47 9.23 3.11
N GLN A 246 -13.87 8.83 4.32
CA GLN A 246 -15.14 9.25 4.91
C GLN A 246 -15.09 10.66 5.52
N TYR A 247 -13.89 11.23 5.66
CA TYR A 247 -13.60 12.52 6.31
C TYR A 247 -12.42 13.22 5.62
N PRO A 248 -12.60 13.68 4.37
CA PRO A 248 -11.53 14.29 3.58
C PRO A 248 -10.94 15.55 4.23
N GLU A 249 -11.69 16.21 5.13
CA GLU A 249 -11.23 17.34 5.93
C GLU A 249 -10.20 16.96 7.01
N PHE A 250 -10.08 15.67 7.35
CA PHE A 250 -9.05 15.17 8.25
C PHE A 250 -7.76 14.90 7.46
N ASN A 251 -7.06 15.99 7.11
CA ASN A 251 -5.78 15.91 6.43
C ASN A 251 -4.67 15.49 7.39
N ILE A 252 -4.01 14.38 7.09
CA ILE A 252 -2.94 13.80 7.93
C ILE A 252 -1.55 13.96 7.33
N SER A 253 -1.40 14.61 6.17
CA SER A 253 -0.11 14.81 5.49
C SER A 253 0.99 15.36 6.40
N ASN A 254 0.65 16.37 7.21
CA ASN A 254 1.58 17.02 8.13
C ASN A 254 1.96 16.17 9.36
N LYS A 255 1.29 15.02 9.55
CA LYS A 255 1.47 14.13 10.70
C LYS A 255 2.11 12.80 10.33
N VAL A 256 2.20 12.48 9.03
CA VAL A 256 2.84 11.25 8.56
C VAL A 256 4.35 11.41 8.61
N LYS A 257 5.01 10.46 9.27
CA LYS A 257 6.47 10.43 9.42
C LYS A 257 7.04 9.18 8.78
N SER A 258 8.21 9.30 8.16
CA SER A 258 8.91 8.16 7.59
C SER A 258 9.58 7.32 8.68
N ILE A 259 9.58 6.01 8.47
CA ILE A 259 10.31 5.04 9.27
C ILE A 259 11.41 4.47 8.37
N ASP A 260 12.67 4.51 8.82
CA ASP A 260 13.75 3.76 8.18
C ASP A 260 14.02 2.46 8.95
N PRO A 261 13.54 1.30 8.48
CA PRO A 261 13.78 0.03 9.16
C PRO A 261 15.26 -0.37 9.19
N LYS A 262 16.09 0.18 8.29
CA LYS A 262 17.51 -0.18 8.16
C LYS A 262 18.34 0.37 9.32
N GLN A 263 17.98 1.53 9.88
CA GLN A 263 18.66 2.12 11.04
C GLN A 263 18.54 1.26 12.30
N SER A 264 17.45 0.48 12.44
CA SER A 264 17.22 -0.38 13.62
C SER A 264 18.21 -1.55 13.78
N LYS A 265 19.03 -1.84 12.75
CA LYS A 265 19.99 -2.95 12.74
C LYS A 265 21.36 -2.61 13.33
N THR A 266 21.73 -1.33 13.44
CA THR A 266 23.09 -0.93 13.84
C THR A 266 23.31 -0.84 15.36
N ASP A 267 22.25 -0.69 16.17
CA ASP A 267 22.43 -0.16 17.53
C ASP A 267 22.33 -1.18 18.69
N PHE A 268 22.51 -2.48 18.46
CA PHE A 268 22.33 -3.50 19.53
C PHE A 268 23.58 -4.28 19.93
N SER A 269 24.77 -3.80 19.56
CA SER A 269 26.03 -4.44 19.98
C SER A 269 26.69 -3.81 21.22
N GLN A 270 26.11 -2.78 21.84
CA GLN A 270 26.66 -2.21 23.07
C GLN A 270 25.53 -1.88 24.07
N GLU A 271 25.82 -2.09 25.35
CA GLU A 271 24.99 -1.87 26.54
C GLU A 271 24.16 -3.06 27.07
N ALA A 272 24.86 -3.93 27.79
CA ALA A 272 24.34 -4.56 28.99
C ALA A 272 25.46 -4.57 30.05
N LYS A 273 25.38 -3.64 31.01
CA LYS A 273 25.91 -3.75 32.40
C LYS A 273 25.73 -2.41 33.13
N SER A 274 24.76 -2.35 34.04
CA SER A 274 24.98 -1.91 35.42
C SER A 274 23.68 -1.99 36.22
N ASP A 275 23.77 -2.63 37.37
CA ASP A 275 22.80 -2.68 38.45
C ASP A 275 22.26 -1.30 38.84
N PHE A 276 21.01 -1.22 39.32
CA PHE A 276 20.72 -0.46 40.54
C PHE A 276 19.40 -0.90 41.17
N SER A 277 19.49 -1.17 42.48
CA SER A 277 18.40 -1.41 43.40
C SER A 277 17.84 -0.10 43.98
N VAL A 278 16.66 -0.22 44.61
CA VAL A 278 16.20 0.51 45.83
C VAL A 278 15.20 1.69 45.68
N LYS A 279 14.03 1.43 46.29
CA LYS A 279 13.11 2.27 47.11
C LYS A 279 12.24 3.38 46.49
N ASN A 280 10.93 3.14 46.68
CA ASN A 280 9.84 4.07 47.02
C ASN A 280 10.29 5.29 47.87
N PRO A 281 9.64 6.47 47.75
CA PRO A 281 8.40 6.68 48.51
C PRO A 281 7.30 7.56 47.87
N ARG A 282 6.11 7.41 48.49
CA ARG A 282 4.87 8.20 48.45
C ARG A 282 5.03 9.72 48.36
N ILE A 283 4.09 10.38 47.66
CA ILE A 283 3.45 11.64 48.09
C ILE A 283 1.95 11.64 47.68
N GLU A 284 1.07 11.83 48.68
CA GLU A 284 -0.32 12.29 48.54
C GLU A 284 -0.36 13.82 48.57
N ILE A 285 -1.18 14.49 47.74
CA ILE A 285 -1.82 15.78 48.06
C ILE A 285 -3.25 15.83 47.49
N ILE A 286 -4.12 16.42 48.31
CA ILE A 286 -5.58 16.56 48.30
C ILE A 286 -6.04 17.84 47.56
N LEU A 287 -7.28 17.79 47.02
CA LEU A 287 -8.34 18.82 46.72
C LEU A 287 -7.97 20.32 46.78
N ASP A 288 -8.53 21.24 45.98
CA ASP A 288 -9.96 21.51 45.86
C ASP A 288 -10.30 22.62 44.81
N ASN A 289 -11.51 22.52 44.23
CA ASN A 289 -12.48 23.57 43.82
C ASN A 289 -12.03 24.98 43.32
N LYS A 290 -12.56 25.47 42.18
CA LYS A 290 -13.85 26.21 42.04
C LYS A 290 -14.03 26.90 40.67
N VAL A 291 -15.30 27.01 40.31
CA VAL A 291 -15.94 27.67 39.16
C VAL A 291 -15.85 29.20 39.21
N THR A 292 -15.75 29.85 38.04
CA THR A 292 -16.50 31.09 37.73
C THR A 292 -16.66 31.32 36.22
N GLU A 293 -17.89 31.59 35.82
CA GLU A 293 -18.32 32.04 34.50
C GLU A 293 -17.87 33.49 34.20
N LYS A 294 -17.67 33.81 32.92
CA LYS A 294 -17.96 35.14 32.39
C LYS A 294 -18.27 35.11 30.89
N LYS A 295 -19.34 35.81 30.53
CA LYS A 295 -19.92 36.03 29.20
C LYS A 295 -19.27 37.21 28.45
N GLU A 296 -19.41 37.13 27.12
CA GLU A 296 -19.53 38.21 26.10
C GLU A 296 -18.31 39.09 25.80
N THR A 297 -17.81 38.99 24.56
CA THR A 297 -18.11 39.96 23.48
C THR A 297 -17.71 39.39 22.11
N SER A 298 -18.67 39.37 21.19
CA SER A 298 -18.49 39.10 19.76
C SER A 298 -18.56 40.45 19.05
N ASN A 299 -17.53 40.80 18.26
CA ASN A 299 -17.57 41.63 17.04
C ASN A 299 -16.18 42.20 16.75
N GLU A 300 -15.28 41.38 16.19
CA GLU A 300 -14.06 41.89 15.51
C GLU A 300 -13.43 40.90 14.49
N ILE A 301 -14.10 39.80 14.13
CA ILE A 301 -13.50 38.72 13.29
C ILE A 301 -14.03 38.76 11.85
N LEU A 302 -13.97 39.91 11.17
CA LEU A 302 -14.39 39.98 9.75
C LEU A 302 -13.33 40.50 8.76
N ASP A 303 -12.15 40.93 9.24
CA ASP A 303 -11.05 41.36 8.37
C ASP A 303 -9.83 40.42 8.35
N GLU A 304 -9.62 39.58 9.37
CA GLU A 304 -8.47 38.66 9.38
C GLU A 304 -8.57 37.54 8.33
N ASP A 305 -9.77 37.03 8.05
CA ASP A 305 -9.98 35.92 7.11
C ASP A 305 -9.67 36.28 5.64
N LYS A 306 -9.85 37.56 5.25
CA LYS A 306 -9.51 38.02 3.89
C LYS A 306 -8.00 38.12 3.69
N THR A 307 -7.26 38.54 4.71
CA THR A 307 -5.79 38.66 4.62
C THR A 307 -5.10 37.28 4.63
N LEU A 308 -5.67 36.30 5.33
CA LEU A 308 -5.25 34.91 5.27
C LEU A 308 -5.50 34.31 3.89
N SER A 309 -6.65 34.58 3.26
CA SER A 309 -6.96 34.12 1.91
C SER A 309 -5.94 34.63 0.88
N ILE A 310 -5.64 35.94 0.89
CA ILE A 310 -4.70 36.58 -0.05
C ILE A 310 -3.27 36.00 0.06
N LYS A 311 -2.76 35.76 1.28
CA LYS A 311 -1.43 35.18 1.48
C LYS A 311 -1.28 33.76 0.92
N HIS A 312 -2.36 32.99 0.86
CA HIS A 312 -2.33 31.66 0.27
C HIS A 312 -2.32 31.71 -1.27
N PHE A 313 -2.97 32.70 -1.88
CA PHE A 313 -2.91 32.91 -3.34
C PHE A 313 -1.48 33.21 -3.81
N ASP A 314 -0.76 34.11 -3.15
CA ASP A 314 0.63 34.45 -3.50
C ASP A 314 1.57 33.25 -3.38
N LYS A 315 1.34 32.37 -2.39
CA LYS A 315 2.13 31.16 -2.21
C LYS A 315 1.89 30.17 -3.36
N ILE A 316 0.64 30.02 -3.80
CA ILE A 316 0.29 29.14 -4.92
C ILE A 316 0.84 29.71 -6.24
N ASP A 317 0.76 31.03 -6.46
CA ASP A 317 1.35 31.71 -7.62
C ASP A 317 2.86 31.44 -7.73
N ASN A 318 3.57 31.56 -6.61
CA ASN A 318 5.01 31.29 -6.55
C ASN A 318 5.32 29.81 -6.86
N VAL A 319 4.53 28.87 -6.36
CA VAL A 319 4.74 27.44 -6.63
C VAL A 319 4.49 27.11 -8.10
N ILE A 320 3.39 27.61 -8.69
CA ILE A 320 3.06 27.37 -10.10
C ILE A 320 4.13 27.99 -11.00
N SER A 321 4.58 29.22 -10.71
CA SER A 321 5.62 29.90 -11.49
C SER A 321 6.95 29.16 -11.43
N ASN A 322 7.39 28.74 -10.25
CA ASN A 322 8.63 27.97 -10.09
C ASN A 322 8.60 26.64 -10.85
N LEU A 323 7.46 25.93 -10.82
CA LEU A 323 7.31 24.69 -11.57
C LEU A 323 7.37 24.93 -13.08
N ILE A 324 6.72 25.98 -13.59
CA ILE A 324 6.78 26.32 -15.03
C ILE A 324 8.23 26.60 -15.44
N ASP A 325 8.96 27.37 -14.65
CA ASP A 325 10.37 27.71 -14.90
C ASP A 325 11.27 26.46 -14.87
N ASP A 326 11.11 25.60 -13.87
CA ASP A 326 11.89 24.36 -13.73
C ASP A 326 11.68 23.41 -14.93
N PHE A 327 10.42 23.21 -15.35
CA PHE A 327 10.13 22.36 -16.51
C PHE A 327 10.59 22.98 -17.83
N SER A 328 10.53 24.31 -17.97
CA SER A 328 11.07 25.04 -19.13
C SER A 328 12.60 24.89 -19.23
N ASN A 329 13.29 25.00 -18.09
CA ASN A 329 14.74 24.79 -17.99
C ASN A 329 15.13 23.35 -18.29
N MET A 330 14.40 22.36 -17.74
CA MET A 330 14.64 20.94 -17.99
C MET A 330 14.45 20.59 -19.48
N LYS A 331 13.40 21.12 -20.12
CA LYS A 331 13.16 20.96 -21.55
C LYS A 331 14.30 21.54 -22.39
N SER A 332 14.81 22.71 -22.02
CA SER A 332 15.93 23.35 -22.71
C SER A 332 17.24 22.57 -22.57
N ALA A 333 17.51 22.04 -21.37
CA ALA A 333 18.68 21.20 -21.09
C ALA A 333 18.66 19.89 -21.90
N LEU A 334 17.51 19.20 -21.95
CA LEU A 334 17.38 17.96 -22.73
C LEU A 334 17.48 18.18 -24.24
N LYS A 335 16.93 19.29 -24.75
CA LYS A 335 17.12 19.66 -26.17
C LYS A 335 18.60 19.87 -26.50
N LYS A 336 19.35 20.50 -25.59
CA LYS A 336 20.80 20.66 -25.73
C LYS A 336 21.52 19.31 -25.71
N GLU A 337 21.20 18.42 -24.76
CA GLU A 337 21.77 17.07 -24.69
C GLU A 337 21.49 16.24 -25.96
N ILE A 338 20.28 16.32 -26.51
CA ILE A 338 19.94 15.64 -27.78
C ILE A 338 20.81 16.18 -28.92
N SER A 339 20.96 17.50 -29.03
CA SER A 339 21.78 18.12 -30.07
C SER A 339 23.26 17.72 -29.96
N GLU A 340 23.80 17.64 -28.73
CA GLU A 340 25.17 17.20 -28.48
C GLU A 340 25.35 15.71 -28.75
N THR A 341 24.38 14.88 -28.36
CA THR A 341 24.41 13.42 -28.56
C THR A 341 24.33 13.05 -30.04
N LEU A 342 23.53 13.78 -30.82
CA LEU A 342 23.43 13.59 -32.28
C LEU A 342 24.75 13.89 -33.01
N MET A 343 25.63 14.72 -32.46
CA MET A 343 26.97 14.98 -33.02
C MET A 343 27.97 13.84 -32.75
N THR A 344 27.63 12.90 -31.87
CA THR A 344 28.52 11.81 -31.42
C THR A 344 28.13 10.42 -31.93
N ASP A 345 27.23 10.34 -32.92
CA ASP A 345 26.69 9.09 -33.51
C ASP A 345 26.10 8.08 -32.51
N ASN A 346 25.68 8.53 -31.32
CA ASN A 346 25.07 7.66 -30.30
C ASN A 346 23.53 7.67 -30.38
N PHE A 347 22.99 6.98 -31.39
CA PHE A 347 21.56 6.99 -31.73
C PHE A 347 20.65 6.44 -30.61
N ASP A 348 21.07 5.42 -29.87
CA ASP A 348 20.26 4.82 -28.80
C ASP A 348 20.08 5.79 -27.62
N ARG A 349 21.14 6.52 -27.26
CA ARG A 349 21.07 7.55 -26.23
C ARG A 349 20.18 8.71 -26.67
N ALA A 350 20.30 9.15 -27.93
CA ALA A 350 19.44 10.21 -28.48
C ALA A 350 17.95 9.80 -28.47
N LYS A 351 17.63 8.54 -28.81
CA LYS A 351 16.26 8.01 -28.78
C LYS A 351 15.66 8.01 -27.36
N SER A 352 16.46 7.66 -26.35
CA SER A 352 16.02 7.74 -24.94
C SER A 352 15.69 9.17 -24.51
N SER A 353 16.58 10.13 -24.83
CA SER A 353 16.37 11.54 -24.52
C SER A 353 15.15 12.14 -25.25
N VAL A 354 14.84 11.71 -26.48
CA VAL A 354 13.62 12.13 -27.21
C VAL A 354 12.34 11.71 -26.47
N ASN A 355 12.27 10.49 -25.96
CA ASN A 355 11.12 10.02 -25.18
C ASN A 355 10.95 10.80 -23.87
N GLN A 356 12.06 11.21 -23.24
CA GLN A 356 12.04 12.07 -22.05
C GLN A 356 11.49 13.47 -22.37
N VAL A 357 11.89 14.06 -23.51
CA VAL A 357 11.35 15.36 -23.97
C VAL A 357 9.85 15.29 -24.22
N GLN A 358 9.35 14.24 -24.87
CA GLN A 358 7.91 14.06 -25.09
C GLN A 358 7.11 13.97 -23.78
N SER A 359 7.68 13.28 -22.79
CA SER A 359 7.07 13.16 -21.45
C SER A 359 7.02 14.52 -20.74
N ILE A 360 8.09 15.31 -20.85
CA ILE A 360 8.17 16.67 -20.29
C ILE A 360 7.22 17.63 -21.01
N ASP A 361 7.07 17.53 -22.32
CA ASP A 361 6.12 18.34 -23.09
C ASP A 361 4.67 18.09 -22.67
N LEU A 362 4.33 16.83 -22.36
CA LEU A 362 3.02 16.48 -21.83
C LEU A 362 2.79 17.09 -20.44
N ILE A 363 3.77 17.01 -19.53
CA ILE A 363 3.65 17.57 -18.18
C ILE A 363 3.59 19.11 -18.24
N TYR A 364 4.44 19.73 -19.07
CA TYR A 364 4.48 21.17 -19.24
C TYR A 364 3.15 21.71 -19.81
N SER A 365 2.54 21.03 -20.78
CA SER A 365 1.23 21.43 -21.29
C SER A 365 0.13 21.36 -20.23
N LYS A 366 0.14 20.33 -19.38
CA LYS A 366 -0.79 20.21 -18.24
C LYS A 366 -0.57 21.29 -17.17
N LEU A 367 0.69 21.66 -16.89
CA LEU A 367 1.00 22.77 -15.98
C LEU A 367 0.47 24.11 -16.50
N LEU A 368 0.54 24.35 -17.82
CA LEU A 368 -0.05 25.56 -18.43
C LEU A 368 -1.58 25.58 -18.34
N GLU A 369 -2.25 24.42 -18.51
CA GLU A 369 -3.70 24.31 -18.29
C GLU A 369 -4.08 24.65 -16.84
N VAL A 370 -3.34 24.11 -15.86
CA VAL A 370 -3.55 24.40 -14.43
C VAL A 370 -3.35 25.88 -14.13
N ASN A 371 -2.30 26.50 -14.69
CA ASN A 371 -2.05 27.93 -14.53
C ASN A 371 -3.18 28.79 -15.12
N ASP A 372 -3.73 28.42 -16.29
CA ASP A 372 -4.87 29.12 -16.88
C ASP A 372 -6.14 29.00 -16.00
N MET A 373 -6.42 27.80 -15.48
CA MET A 373 -7.53 27.57 -14.55
C MET A 373 -7.37 28.38 -13.26
N TRP A 374 -6.16 28.44 -12.72
CA TRP A 374 -5.84 29.20 -11.52
C TRP A 374 -6.03 30.72 -11.73
N ASN A 375 -5.57 31.25 -12.86
CA ASN A 375 -5.78 32.65 -13.21
C ASN A 375 -7.27 32.99 -13.40
N LYS A 376 -8.09 32.06 -13.92
CA LYS A 376 -9.55 32.24 -14.00
C LYS A 376 -10.18 32.30 -12.62
N LEU A 377 -9.78 31.42 -11.70
CA LEU A 377 -10.26 31.40 -10.32
C LEU A 377 -9.88 32.67 -9.55
N LYS A 378 -8.67 33.20 -9.76
CA LYS A 378 -8.19 34.43 -9.11
C LYS A 378 -8.98 35.67 -9.55
N ASN A 379 -9.51 35.66 -10.77
CA ASN A 379 -10.26 36.78 -11.36
C ASN A 379 -11.79 36.67 -11.20
N SER A 380 -12.29 35.54 -10.69
CA SER A 380 -13.71 35.32 -10.35
C SER A 380 -13.99 35.63 -8.88
#